data_AF-E3LQ96-F1
#
_entry.id   AF-E3LQ96-F1
#
_cell.length_a   1.000
_cell.length_b   1.000
_cell.length_c   1.000
_cell.angle_alpha   90.00
_cell.angle_beta   90.00
_cell.angle_gamma   90.00
#
_symmetry.space_group_name_H-M   'P 1'
#
loop_
_entity.id
_entity.type
_entity.pdbx_description
1 polymer ?
#
loop_
_entity_poly.entity_id
_entity_poly.type
_entity_poly.pdbx_seq_one_letter_code
_entity_poly.pdbx_strand_id
1 'polypeptide(L)'
;MEPLLSVLDNCVSSQEHSFVLLISVDIFVFISLIDFEPFSTISFSRRMKLLSFPWLVQDCIQKFMEPTELLFLSFCSLRCRNLVSRMRHTPTYSVFGLKEPETMSYALVKDLKRNNTTLLTWTWKSQMGDRMPEGWSWLKSKDIDFHCKIIFAADSTASLWCHTEKQSSRKRFATALHSHMCEVFRVEPEMQFKLSLEYMDELPYTNTVRDVALLDTSVNSEVVDEFLETFQVTRVLFSATMKPNNPLKDSNRLYNLNNLFIHSAFWLNGSKLLGLNCENLVISLTGLWENDLINFVNVWLNGNNSKLQTFFHIAGPRLDHVAVVDHFELEPWNPETDKLEYKLPVREYGKNLLAEIDRTEMGRTGVLVRRSDGLRAVLRASIRFFHFHVLHD
;
A
#
# COMPACT_ATOMS: atom_id res chain seq x y z
N MET A 1 -6.83 -38.40 20.88
CA MET A 1 -7.30 -38.41 22.28
C MET A 1 -6.08 -38.34 23.17
N GLU A 2 -6.04 -37.27 23.95
CA GLU A 2 -5.15 -36.87 25.05
C GLU A 2 -4.31 -38.01 25.67
N PRO A 3 -2.99 -37.80 25.89
CA PRO A 3 -2.53 -36.82 26.89
C PRO A 3 -1.18 -36.16 26.53
N LEU A 4 -1.21 -34.87 26.17
CA LEU A 4 -0.03 -33.97 26.17
C LEU A 4 -0.37 -32.56 26.67
N LEU A 5 -1.61 -32.37 27.15
CA LEU A 5 -2.12 -31.10 27.68
C LEU A 5 -1.99 -30.97 29.20
N SER A 6 -1.68 -32.03 29.95
CA SER A 6 -1.65 -31.96 31.43
C SER A 6 -0.31 -31.54 32.05
N VAL A 7 0.70 -31.20 31.24
CA VAL A 7 2.02 -30.73 31.73
C VAL A 7 2.26 -29.24 31.43
N LEU A 8 1.44 -28.61 30.57
CA LEU A 8 1.54 -27.17 30.28
C LEU A 8 0.60 -26.29 31.14
N ASP A 9 -0.35 -26.88 31.86
CA ASP A 9 -1.33 -26.14 32.67
C ASP A 9 -0.89 -25.85 34.12
N ASN A 10 0.27 -26.35 34.57
CA ASN A 10 0.71 -26.23 35.98
C ASN A 10 1.84 -25.23 36.25
N CYS A 11 2.17 -24.34 35.32
CA CYS A 11 3.10 -23.21 35.58
C CYS A 11 2.49 -21.82 35.35
N VAL A 12 1.18 -21.70 35.11
CA VAL A 12 0.51 -20.39 35.09
C VAL A 12 0.15 -20.00 36.52
N SER A 13 1.16 -19.59 37.29
CA SER A 13 0.92 -18.89 38.54
C SER A 13 0.53 -17.45 38.23
N SER A 14 -0.49 -16.95 38.91
CA SER A 14 -1.06 -15.60 38.82
C SER A 14 -0.05 -14.44 39.04
N GLN A 15 1.24 -14.74 39.27
CA GLN A 15 2.31 -13.76 39.36
C GLN A 15 2.83 -13.30 37.99
N GLU A 16 2.73 -14.10 36.92
CA GLU A 16 3.24 -13.70 35.59
C GLU A 16 2.32 -12.70 34.87
N HIS A 17 1.00 -12.80 35.05
CA HIS A 17 0.08 -11.76 34.54
C HIS A 17 0.28 -10.43 35.25
N SER A 18 0.61 -10.43 36.55
CA SER A 18 1.00 -9.21 37.26
C SER A 18 2.37 -8.71 36.80
N PHE A 19 3.33 -9.58 36.45
CA PHE A 19 4.66 -9.19 35.96
C PHE A 19 4.65 -8.65 34.52
N VAL A 20 3.81 -9.21 33.65
CA VAL A 20 3.60 -8.74 32.27
C VAL A 20 2.79 -7.45 32.27
N LEU A 21 1.78 -7.30 33.15
CA LEU A 21 1.17 -5.99 33.39
C LEU A 21 2.15 -5.00 34.02
N LEU A 22 3.05 -5.39 34.92
CA LEU A 22 4.08 -4.50 35.47
C LEU A 22 5.11 -4.08 34.42
N ILE A 23 5.50 -4.95 33.49
CA ILE A 23 6.43 -4.60 32.40
C ILE A 23 5.72 -3.79 31.31
N SER A 24 4.48 -4.11 30.96
CA SER A 24 3.66 -3.33 30.02
C SER A 24 3.32 -1.96 30.60
N VAL A 25 2.93 -1.88 31.88
CA VAL A 25 2.72 -0.62 32.59
C VAL A 25 4.03 0.10 32.81
N ASP A 26 5.16 -0.54 33.11
CA ASP A 26 6.46 0.15 33.24
C ASP A 26 6.98 0.65 31.88
N ILE A 27 6.69 -0.03 30.76
CA ILE A 27 7.02 0.45 29.41
C ILE A 27 6.07 1.59 29.01
N PHE A 28 4.77 1.46 29.27
CA PHE A 28 3.79 2.51 29.01
C PHE A 28 4.05 3.73 29.90
N VAL A 29 4.38 3.53 31.18
CA VAL A 29 4.79 4.55 32.15
C VAL A 29 6.17 5.10 31.82
N PHE A 30 7.13 4.34 31.26
CA PHE A 30 8.38 4.91 30.76
C PHE A 30 8.20 5.72 29.48
N ILE A 31 7.34 5.26 28.57
CA ILE A 31 6.96 6.02 27.37
C ILE A 31 6.19 7.29 27.77
N SER A 32 5.43 7.24 28.87
CA SER A 32 4.69 8.38 29.46
C SER A 32 5.53 9.28 30.38
N LEU A 33 6.63 8.78 30.97
CA LEU A 33 7.57 9.50 31.85
C LEU A 33 8.82 9.98 31.10
N ILE A 34 8.81 9.94 29.77
CA ILE A 34 9.73 10.70 28.94
C ILE A 34 9.32 12.20 28.98
N ASP A 35 9.31 12.76 30.18
CA ASP A 35 9.67 14.16 30.39
C ASP A 35 11.20 14.19 30.33
N PHE A 36 11.76 14.40 29.13
CA PHE A 36 13.18 14.71 28.98
C PHE A 36 13.39 16.17 29.43
N GLU A 37 13.63 16.37 30.73
CA GLU A 37 14.13 17.66 31.23
C GLU A 37 15.49 18.02 30.58
N PRO A 38 15.75 19.31 30.33
CA PRO A 38 17.01 19.76 29.76
C PRO A 38 18.13 19.51 30.76
N PHE A 39 19.26 19.01 30.25
CA PHE A 39 20.46 18.69 31.03
C PHE A 39 20.83 19.78 32.06
N SER A 40 20.44 19.56 33.31
CA SER A 40 21.19 20.00 34.48
C SER A 40 21.09 18.91 35.55
N THR A 41 22.18 18.15 35.67
CA THR A 41 22.57 17.31 36.82
C THR A 41 21.46 16.85 37.78
N ILE A 42 20.72 15.80 37.40
CA ILE A 42 20.13 14.86 38.36
C ILE A 42 20.52 13.44 37.96
N SER A 43 21.32 12.81 38.83
CA SER A 43 21.73 11.42 38.72
C SER A 43 20.54 10.49 38.99
N PHE A 44 19.88 10.02 37.93
CA PHE A 44 19.05 8.81 38.01
C PHE A 44 19.50 7.80 36.95
N SER A 45 20.47 6.98 37.33
CA SER A 45 20.88 5.79 36.58
C SER A 45 19.81 4.70 36.71
N ARG A 46 18.66 4.83 36.05
CA ARG A 46 17.81 3.67 35.74
C ARG A 46 18.24 3.13 34.38
N ARG A 47 19.22 2.23 34.38
CA ARG A 47 19.60 1.45 33.19
C ARG A 47 18.36 0.72 32.68
N MET A 48 18.07 0.85 31.38
CA MET A 48 17.00 0.11 30.72
C MET A 48 17.23 -1.40 30.94
N LYS A 49 16.41 -2.04 31.79
CA LYS A 49 16.61 -3.44 32.22
C LYS A 49 16.49 -4.43 31.07
N LEU A 50 15.80 -4.08 29.99
CA LEU A 50 15.62 -4.93 28.82
C LEU A 50 16.96 -5.45 28.28
N LEU A 51 17.96 -4.57 28.10
CA LEU A 51 19.28 -4.95 27.58
C LEU A 51 20.14 -5.75 28.55
N SER A 52 19.72 -5.87 29.81
CA SER A 52 20.41 -6.65 30.84
C SER A 52 19.87 -8.08 30.97
N PHE A 53 18.68 -8.36 30.43
CA PHE A 53 18.13 -9.71 30.47
C PHE A 53 18.87 -10.68 29.53
N PRO A 54 18.83 -11.99 29.78
CA PRO A 54 19.29 -12.99 28.83
C PRO A 54 18.56 -12.88 27.48
N TRP A 55 19.21 -13.29 26.39
CA TRP A 55 18.68 -13.16 25.04
C TRP A 55 17.27 -13.77 24.87
N LEU A 56 17.01 -14.94 25.46
CA LEU A 56 15.70 -15.59 25.36
C LEU A 56 14.58 -14.73 25.96
N VAL A 57 14.83 -14.06 27.09
CA VAL A 57 13.86 -13.16 27.72
C VAL A 57 13.65 -11.91 26.87
N GLN A 58 14.72 -11.37 26.27
CA GLN A 58 14.62 -10.25 25.33
C GLN A 58 13.80 -10.62 24.09
N ASP A 59 14.00 -11.82 23.53
CA ASP A 59 13.26 -12.34 22.38
C ASP A 59 11.77 -12.54 22.73
N CYS A 60 11.47 -13.15 23.89
CA CYS A 60 10.10 -13.29 24.38
C CYS A 60 9.42 -11.92 24.53
N ILE A 61 10.04 -10.95 25.18
CA ILE A 61 9.46 -9.61 25.38
C ILE A 61 9.14 -8.96 24.03
N GLN A 62 10.08 -8.97 23.09
CA GLN A 62 9.87 -8.32 21.80
C GLN A 62 8.77 -8.96 20.95
N LYS A 63 8.51 -10.27 21.12
CA LYS A 63 7.38 -10.95 20.45
C LYS A 63 6.01 -10.49 20.95
N PHE A 64 5.93 -9.92 22.15
CA PHE A 64 4.71 -9.33 22.71
C PHE A 64 4.60 -7.83 22.47
N MET A 65 5.62 -7.19 21.88
CA MET A 65 5.59 -5.76 21.56
C MET A 65 4.88 -5.51 20.22
N GLU A 66 4.11 -4.44 20.16
CA GLU A 66 3.54 -3.94 18.93
C GLU A 66 4.63 -3.36 18.00
N PRO A 67 4.43 -3.38 16.67
CA PRO A 67 5.42 -2.83 15.72
C PRO A 67 5.82 -1.37 16.00
N THR A 68 4.89 -0.55 16.50
CA THR A 68 5.15 0.83 16.90
C THR A 68 6.08 0.91 18.12
N GLU A 69 5.91 0.03 19.11
CA GLU A 69 6.77 -0.02 20.30
C GLU A 69 8.19 -0.47 19.93
N LEU A 70 8.30 -1.47 19.05
CA LEU A 70 9.57 -1.93 18.49
C LEU A 70 10.27 -0.80 17.71
N LEU A 71 9.50 0.04 17.00
CA LEU A 71 10.04 1.18 16.29
C LEU A 71 10.66 2.19 17.27
N PHE A 72 9.95 2.60 18.32
CA PHE A 72 10.52 3.52 19.31
C PHE A 72 11.69 2.91 20.09
N LEU A 73 11.60 1.62 20.43
CA LEU A 73 12.71 0.91 21.05
C LEU A 73 13.97 0.98 20.17
N SER A 74 13.82 0.84 18.86
CA SER A 74 14.95 0.92 17.91
C SER A 74 15.61 2.31 17.84
N PHE A 75 14.92 3.36 18.27
CA PHE A 75 15.46 4.72 18.38
C PHE A 75 16.17 4.99 19.70
N CYS A 76 15.98 4.18 20.75
CA CYS A 76 16.57 4.44 22.06
C CYS A 76 18.11 4.32 22.09
N SER A 77 18.69 3.38 21.34
CA SER A 77 20.15 3.22 21.24
C SER A 77 20.55 2.29 20.08
N LEU A 78 21.81 2.32 19.68
CA LEU A 78 22.36 1.36 18.70
C LEU A 78 22.20 -0.10 19.16
N ARG A 79 22.30 -0.37 20.47
CA ARG A 79 22.08 -1.72 21.02
C ARG A 79 20.62 -2.15 20.89
N CYS A 80 19.67 -1.24 21.13
CA CYS A 80 18.24 -1.52 20.94
C CYS A 80 17.91 -1.71 19.47
N ARG A 81 18.46 -0.89 18.57
CA ARG A 81 18.33 -1.09 17.13
C ARG A 81 18.78 -2.48 16.69
N ASN A 82 19.98 -2.87 17.11
CA ASN A 82 20.54 -4.19 16.82
C ASN A 82 19.74 -5.33 17.44
N LEU A 83 19.07 -5.08 18.57
CA LEU A 83 18.19 -6.05 19.20
C LEU A 83 16.93 -6.26 18.34
N VAL A 84 16.25 -5.17 17.96
CA VAL A 84 15.04 -5.21 17.14
C VAL A 84 15.33 -5.77 15.74
N SER A 85 16.46 -5.44 15.12
CA SER A 85 16.81 -5.89 13.76
C SER A 85 17.13 -7.39 13.63
N ARG A 86 17.42 -8.04 14.76
CA ARG A 86 17.62 -9.50 14.82
C ARG A 86 16.32 -10.28 14.75
N MET A 87 15.19 -9.65 15.05
CA MET A 87 13.91 -10.30 14.93
C MET A 87 13.54 -10.56 13.47
N ARG A 88 12.81 -11.65 13.24
CA ARG A 88 12.16 -11.88 11.95
C ARG A 88 10.89 -11.05 11.92
N HIS A 89 10.98 -9.90 11.27
CA HIS A 89 9.82 -9.10 10.91
C HIS A 89 9.14 -9.73 9.69
N THR A 90 7.81 -9.71 9.64
CA THR A 90 7.02 -10.19 8.48
C THR A 90 6.57 -9.12 7.46
N PRO A 91 6.87 -7.81 7.57
CA PRO A 91 6.42 -6.86 6.55
C PRO A 91 7.25 -7.01 5.28
N THR A 92 6.58 -7.03 4.14
CA THR A 92 7.26 -7.08 2.83
C THR A 92 7.49 -5.66 2.30
N TYR A 93 6.52 -4.77 2.46
CA TYR A 93 6.60 -3.42 1.89
C TYR A 93 6.13 -2.35 2.88
N SER A 94 6.40 -1.10 2.54
CA SER A 94 5.87 0.07 3.24
C SER A 94 5.11 0.99 2.30
N VAL A 95 4.20 1.78 2.89
CA VAL A 95 3.37 2.74 2.18
C VAL A 95 3.43 4.07 2.92
N PHE A 96 3.75 5.14 2.18
CA PHE A 96 3.50 6.50 2.63
C PHE A 96 2.09 6.94 2.24
N GLY A 97 1.33 7.47 3.20
CA GLY A 97 0.00 8.02 2.98
C GLY A 97 -0.02 9.53 3.19
N LEU A 98 -0.46 10.29 2.18
CA LEU A 98 -0.63 11.75 2.18
C LEU A 98 -2.06 12.09 1.74
N LYS A 99 -3.02 11.84 2.64
CA LYS A 99 -4.45 12.03 2.37
C LYS A 99 -4.91 13.45 2.69
N GLU A 100 -4.36 14.02 3.75
CA GLU A 100 -4.77 15.32 4.29
C GLU A 100 -3.61 16.30 4.18
N PRO A 101 -3.90 17.61 4.08
CA PRO A 101 -2.86 18.63 4.11
C PRO A 101 -1.97 18.43 5.33
N GLU A 102 -0.66 18.55 5.12
CA GLU A 102 0.33 18.62 6.20
C GLU A 102 0.36 17.39 7.14
N THR A 103 -0.22 16.27 6.73
CA THR A 103 -0.23 15.03 7.50
C THR A 103 0.27 13.89 6.63
N MET A 104 1.35 13.24 7.08
CA MET A 104 1.92 12.08 6.42
C MET A 104 1.78 10.87 7.35
N SER A 105 1.63 9.69 6.75
CA SER A 105 1.56 8.43 7.46
C SER A 105 2.52 7.44 6.86
N TYR A 106 3.01 6.52 7.68
CA TYR A 106 3.83 5.39 7.29
C TYR A 106 3.19 4.11 7.82
N ALA A 107 2.91 3.19 6.91
CA ALA A 107 2.30 1.90 7.23
C ALA A 107 3.17 0.76 6.75
N LEU A 108 3.19 -0.33 7.53
CA LEU A 108 3.75 -1.61 7.11
C LEU A 108 2.67 -2.45 6.44
N VAL A 109 3.05 -3.12 5.35
CA VAL A 109 2.21 -4.08 4.64
C VAL A 109 2.66 -5.48 5.05
N LYS A 110 1.88 -6.12 5.95
CA LYS A 110 2.22 -7.42 6.55
C LYS A 110 1.93 -8.65 5.67
N ASP A 111 1.15 -8.53 4.59
CA ASP A 111 0.80 -9.65 3.70
C ASP A 111 0.12 -9.18 2.39
N LEU A 112 -0.03 -10.08 1.41
CA LEU A 112 -0.80 -9.94 0.16
C LEU A 112 -2.25 -9.45 0.38
N LYS A 113 -2.80 -9.63 1.58
CA LYS A 113 -4.15 -9.18 1.95
C LYS A 113 -4.25 -7.68 2.28
N ARG A 114 -3.15 -6.92 2.31
CA ARG A 114 -3.12 -5.47 2.58
C ARG A 114 -3.87 -5.06 3.86
N ASN A 115 -3.67 -5.81 4.95
CA ASN A 115 -3.96 -5.26 6.27
C ASN A 115 -2.83 -4.27 6.59
N ASN A 116 -3.00 -3.03 6.14
CA ASN A 116 -2.06 -1.95 6.44
C ASN A 116 -2.15 -1.66 7.94
N THR A 117 -1.07 -1.90 8.67
CA THR A 117 -0.94 -1.37 10.04
C THR A 117 -0.23 -0.04 9.93
N THR A 118 -0.96 1.06 10.11
CA THR A 118 -0.36 2.38 10.25
C THR A 118 0.48 2.36 11.52
N LEU A 119 1.79 2.60 11.38
CA LEU A 119 2.68 2.65 12.54
C LEU A 119 2.77 4.07 13.07
N LEU A 120 2.95 4.98 12.14
CA LEU A 120 3.34 6.34 12.42
C LEU A 120 2.49 7.26 11.56
N THR A 121 1.86 8.22 12.20
CA THR A 121 1.34 9.43 11.56
C THR A 121 2.17 10.58 12.06
N TRP A 122 2.39 11.60 11.23
CA TRP A 122 3.01 12.82 11.70
C TRP A 122 2.44 14.03 10.99
N THR A 123 2.31 15.10 11.76
CA THR A 123 1.72 16.35 11.31
C THR A 123 2.59 17.54 11.67
N TRP A 124 2.57 18.51 10.78
CA TRP A 124 3.32 19.77 10.89
C TRP A 124 2.41 20.93 11.26
N LYS A 125 1.09 20.70 11.33
CA LYS A 125 0.12 21.74 11.62
C LYS A 125 0.08 22.03 13.11
N SER A 126 0.02 23.31 13.45
CA SER A 126 -0.37 23.76 14.79
C SER A 126 -1.80 23.29 15.07
N GLN A 127 -2.01 22.38 16.03
CA GLN A 127 -3.36 22.12 16.51
C GLN A 127 -3.87 23.36 17.25
N MET A 128 -5.03 23.88 16.84
CA MET A 128 -5.66 25.02 17.50
C MET A 128 -5.98 24.69 18.96
N GLY A 129 -5.52 25.57 19.86
CA GLY A 129 -5.78 25.53 21.28
C GLY A 129 -4.50 25.68 22.09
N ASP A 130 -4.07 26.93 22.29
CA ASP A 130 -3.04 27.30 23.25
C ASP A 130 -3.24 26.54 24.58
N ARG A 131 -2.17 25.89 25.06
CA ARG A 131 -2.04 24.98 26.22
C ARG A 131 -2.05 23.49 25.87
N MET A 132 -1.05 23.07 25.09
CA MET A 132 -0.53 21.71 25.22
C MET A 132 0.52 21.69 26.34
N PRO A 133 0.52 20.69 27.25
CA PRO A 133 1.53 20.58 28.30
C PRO A 133 2.94 20.34 27.72
N GLU A 134 3.94 20.77 28.49
CA GLU A 134 5.38 20.50 28.31
C GLU A 134 5.64 19.01 28.05
N GLY A 135 6.73 18.66 27.34
CA GLY A 135 7.06 17.27 26.98
C GLY A 135 7.47 17.07 25.53
N TRP A 136 8.42 17.86 25.03
CA TRP A 136 9.03 17.63 23.72
C TRP A 136 10.09 16.53 23.80
N SER A 137 10.22 15.73 22.74
CA SER A 137 11.20 14.65 22.62
C SER A 137 12.10 14.84 21.40
N TRP A 138 13.35 14.40 21.53
CA TRP A 138 14.27 14.29 20.40
C TRP A 138 14.27 12.86 19.87
N LEU A 139 13.76 12.66 18.66
CA LEU A 139 13.94 11.41 17.93
C LEU A 139 15.31 11.43 17.25
N LYS A 140 16.26 10.67 17.82
CA LYS A 140 17.63 10.59 17.31
C LYS A 140 17.96 9.19 16.79
N SER A 141 18.37 9.13 15.53
CA SER A 141 18.94 7.98 14.84
C SER A 141 20.16 8.45 14.03
N LYS A 142 20.78 7.55 13.27
CA LYS A 142 21.99 7.83 12.47
C LYS A 142 21.75 9.01 11.52
N ASP A 143 20.60 9.01 10.87
CA ASP A 143 20.20 10.00 9.85
C ASP A 143 18.91 10.75 10.23
N ILE A 144 18.42 10.57 11.46
CA ILE A 144 17.24 11.24 11.99
C ILE A 144 17.68 12.07 13.18
N ASP A 145 17.51 13.39 13.13
CA ASP A 145 17.64 14.26 14.29
C ASP A 145 16.44 15.20 14.27
N PHE A 146 15.40 14.82 14.99
CA PHE A 146 14.10 15.42 14.80
C PHE A 146 13.41 15.69 16.13
N HIS A 147 13.09 16.96 16.38
CA HIS A 147 12.39 17.41 17.58
C HIS A 147 10.88 17.30 17.37
N CYS A 148 10.23 16.41 18.11
CA CYS A 148 8.81 16.16 17.99
C CYS A 148 8.17 15.83 19.34
N LYS A 149 6.86 16.00 19.42
CA LYS A 149 6.05 15.42 20.49
C LYS A 149 5.48 14.09 20.01
N ILE A 150 5.57 13.06 20.84
CA ILE A 150 5.07 11.72 20.53
C ILE A 150 3.75 11.53 21.28
N ILE A 151 2.70 11.13 20.58
CA ILE A 151 1.37 10.86 21.13
C ILE A 151 0.97 9.46 20.69
N PHE A 152 0.55 8.62 21.62
CA PHE A 152 0.07 7.26 21.31
C PHE A 152 -1.46 7.26 21.29
N ALA A 153 -2.03 6.86 20.16
CA ALA A 153 -3.46 6.63 20.06
C ALA A 153 -3.85 5.27 20.67
N ALA A 154 -5.13 5.10 21.00
CA ALA A 154 -5.65 3.87 21.60
C ALA A 154 -5.50 2.63 20.69
N ASP A 155 -5.31 2.82 19.40
CA ASP A 155 -5.08 1.77 18.40
C ASP A 155 -3.60 1.42 18.22
N SER A 156 -2.72 1.90 19.10
CA SER A 156 -1.25 1.74 19.04
C SER A 156 -0.57 2.46 17.86
N THR A 157 -1.29 3.30 17.11
CA THR A 157 -0.68 4.24 16.16
C THR A 157 0.03 5.34 16.94
N ALA A 158 1.28 5.62 16.59
CA ALA A 158 1.96 6.79 17.12
C ALA A 158 1.78 8.00 16.20
N SER A 159 1.40 9.12 16.79
CA SER A 159 1.31 10.42 16.14
C SER A 159 2.50 11.27 16.58
N LEU A 160 3.31 11.74 15.62
CA LEU A 160 4.35 12.73 15.87
C LEU A 160 3.84 14.12 15.51
N TRP A 161 3.97 15.04 16.46
CA TRP A 161 3.81 16.45 16.16
C TRP A 161 5.17 17.11 15.99
N CYS A 162 5.35 17.75 14.84
CA CYS A 162 6.65 18.16 14.34
C CYS A 162 6.64 19.68 14.11
N HIS A 163 7.52 20.45 14.78
CA HIS A 163 7.50 21.91 14.73
C HIS A 163 8.13 22.54 13.46
N THR A 164 8.63 21.74 12.51
CA THR A 164 9.33 22.29 11.35
C THR A 164 8.38 22.64 10.19
N GLU A 165 8.43 23.89 9.77
CA GLU A 165 7.74 24.37 8.56
C GLU A 165 8.57 24.15 7.28
N LYS A 166 9.88 23.82 7.41
CA LYS A 166 10.76 23.64 6.25
C LYS A 166 10.49 22.31 5.54
N GLN A 167 9.95 22.37 4.32
CA GLN A 167 9.70 21.21 3.46
C GLN A 167 10.91 20.29 3.30
N SER A 168 12.11 20.82 3.05
CA SER A 168 13.32 20.00 2.90
C SER A 168 13.63 19.16 4.13
N SER A 169 13.29 19.65 5.33
CA SER A 169 13.47 18.91 6.58
C SER A 169 12.42 17.80 6.73
N ARG A 170 11.18 18.06 6.28
CA ARG A 170 10.10 17.06 6.24
C ARG A 170 10.43 15.89 5.31
N LYS A 171 10.90 16.19 4.10
CA LYS A 171 11.34 15.19 3.11
C LYS A 171 12.52 14.38 3.62
N ARG A 172 13.51 15.04 4.24
CA ARG A 172 14.67 14.37 4.87
C ARG A 172 14.22 13.39 5.95
N PHE A 173 13.31 13.80 6.82
CA PHE A 173 12.76 12.94 7.86
C PHE A 173 12.07 11.70 7.27
N ALA A 174 11.16 11.87 6.31
CA ALA A 174 10.46 10.75 5.67
C ALA A 174 11.45 9.76 5.00
N THR A 175 12.48 10.29 4.34
CA THR A 175 13.53 9.50 3.68
C THR A 175 14.37 8.71 4.69
N ALA A 176 14.80 9.37 5.77
CA ALA A 176 15.59 8.74 6.81
C ALA A 176 14.78 7.70 7.61
N LEU A 177 13.48 7.98 7.85
CA LEU A 177 12.57 7.01 8.45
C LEU A 177 12.47 5.76 7.59
N HIS A 178 12.19 5.87 6.28
CA HIS A 178 12.11 4.70 5.42
C HIS A 178 13.43 3.92 5.39
N SER A 179 14.57 4.61 5.31
CA SER A 179 15.90 3.97 5.38
C SER A 179 16.10 3.18 6.68
N HIS A 180 15.67 3.74 7.81
CA HIS A 180 15.69 3.07 9.11
C HIS A 180 14.76 1.85 9.14
N MET A 181 13.59 1.93 8.50
CA MET A 181 12.66 0.80 8.39
C MET A 181 13.22 -0.34 7.52
N CYS A 182 13.94 -0.02 6.45
CA CYS A 182 14.65 -1.03 5.66
C CYS A 182 15.76 -1.72 6.48
N GLU A 183 16.53 -0.95 7.28
CA GLU A 183 17.60 -1.49 8.12
C GLU A 183 17.07 -2.37 9.26
N VAL A 184 16.04 -1.90 9.97
CA VAL A 184 15.56 -2.51 11.22
C VAL A 184 14.49 -3.56 10.97
N PHE A 185 13.50 -3.24 10.13
CA PHE A 185 12.34 -4.08 9.88
C PHE A 185 12.44 -4.88 8.59
N ARG A 186 13.55 -4.76 7.84
CA ARG A 186 13.80 -5.47 6.57
C ARG A 186 12.69 -5.27 5.54
N VAL A 187 12.10 -4.08 5.56
CA VAL A 187 11.14 -3.64 4.54
C VAL A 187 11.87 -3.53 3.19
N GLU A 188 11.20 -3.91 2.11
CA GLU A 188 11.75 -3.71 0.76
C GLU A 188 12.03 -2.22 0.48
N PRO A 189 13.18 -1.89 -0.15
CA PRO A 189 13.56 -0.49 -0.40
C PRO A 189 12.64 0.28 -1.35
N GLU A 190 11.84 -0.41 -2.16
CA GLU A 190 10.92 0.26 -3.08
C GLU A 190 9.72 0.84 -2.32
N MET A 191 9.55 2.16 -2.42
CA MET A 191 8.48 2.88 -1.76
C MET A 191 7.13 2.71 -2.47
N GLN A 192 6.04 2.83 -1.73
CA GLN A 192 4.69 2.94 -2.27
C GLN A 192 4.01 4.20 -1.74
N PHE A 193 3.21 4.86 -2.58
CA PHE A 193 2.53 6.10 -2.21
C PHE A 193 1.01 5.96 -2.32
N LYS A 194 0.29 6.50 -1.34
CA LYS A 194 -1.15 6.75 -1.38
C LYS A 194 -1.36 8.24 -1.13
N LEU A 195 -1.67 9.03 -2.15
CA LEU A 195 -1.63 10.49 -2.03
C LEU A 195 -2.71 11.22 -2.82
N SER A 196 -2.99 12.45 -2.40
CA SER A 196 -3.41 13.52 -3.32
C SER A 196 -2.18 14.14 -3.98
N LEU A 197 -2.23 14.40 -5.29
CA LEU A 197 -1.11 14.99 -6.03
C LEU A 197 -0.79 16.43 -5.61
N GLU A 198 -1.73 17.12 -4.94
CA GLU A 198 -1.50 18.43 -4.33
C GLU A 198 -0.32 18.42 -3.34
N TYR A 199 0.03 17.26 -2.78
CA TYR A 199 1.07 17.10 -1.75
C TYR A 199 2.28 16.29 -2.24
N MET A 200 2.47 16.17 -3.56
CA MET A 200 3.57 15.37 -4.10
C MET A 200 4.95 15.95 -3.76
N ASP A 201 5.03 17.26 -3.50
CA ASP A 201 6.23 17.97 -3.11
C ASP A 201 6.76 17.56 -1.73
N GLU A 202 5.88 17.07 -0.84
CA GLU A 202 6.19 16.52 0.48
C GLU A 202 6.77 15.09 0.47
N LEU A 203 6.72 14.39 -0.66
CA LEU A 203 7.18 13.00 -0.75
C LEU A 203 8.65 12.84 -0.35
N PRO A 204 9.05 11.68 0.21
CA PRO A 204 10.45 11.40 0.48
C PRO A 204 11.31 11.51 -0.79
N TYR A 205 12.61 11.73 -0.61
CA TYR A 205 13.55 11.79 -1.73
C TYR A 205 13.69 10.41 -2.37
N THR A 206 13.06 10.24 -3.53
CA THR A 206 13.20 9.10 -4.42
C THR A 206 12.84 9.54 -5.84
N ASN A 207 13.33 8.81 -6.83
CA ASN A 207 12.93 8.94 -8.24
C ASN A 207 12.17 7.71 -8.74
N THR A 208 12.05 6.67 -7.92
CA THR A 208 11.34 5.43 -8.25
C THR A 208 10.31 5.14 -7.18
N VAL A 209 9.16 4.64 -7.62
CA VAL A 209 8.07 4.24 -6.76
C VAL A 209 7.46 2.97 -7.31
N ARG A 210 7.22 1.99 -6.44
CA ARG A 210 6.65 0.71 -6.83
C ARG A 210 5.19 0.86 -7.23
N ASP A 211 4.40 1.37 -6.30
CA ASP A 211 2.96 1.53 -6.44
C ASP A 211 2.53 2.95 -6.09
N VAL A 212 1.61 3.48 -6.88
CA VAL A 212 0.96 4.76 -6.61
C VAL A 212 -0.54 4.57 -6.57
N ALA A 213 -1.17 5.03 -5.50
CA ALA A 213 -2.62 5.17 -5.40
C ALA A 213 -2.99 6.66 -5.28
N LEU A 214 -3.61 7.20 -6.32
CA LEU A 214 -4.14 8.55 -6.32
C LEU A 214 -5.51 8.54 -5.63
N LEU A 215 -5.58 9.16 -4.46
CA LEU A 215 -6.77 9.22 -3.60
C LEU A 215 -7.73 10.31 -4.07
N ASP A 216 -7.18 11.47 -4.40
CA ASP A 216 -7.88 12.56 -5.07
C ASP A 216 -7.05 13.01 -6.27
N THR A 217 -7.77 13.41 -7.30
CA THR A 217 -7.25 13.90 -8.56
C THR A 217 -7.92 15.25 -8.87
N SER A 218 -7.97 16.14 -7.87
CA SER A 218 -8.48 17.51 -8.01
C SER A 218 -7.54 18.41 -8.83
N VAL A 219 -6.31 17.97 -9.03
CA VAL A 219 -5.29 18.65 -9.85
C VAL A 219 -5.60 18.54 -11.34
N ASN A 220 -4.89 19.30 -12.18
CA ASN A 220 -4.97 19.18 -13.64
C ASN A 220 -4.06 18.05 -14.18
N SER A 221 -4.09 17.80 -15.49
CA SER A 221 -3.27 16.78 -16.14
C SER A 221 -1.77 17.09 -16.15
N GLU A 222 -1.39 18.37 -16.13
CA GLU A 222 0.03 18.78 -16.13
C GLU A 222 0.73 18.33 -14.85
N VAL A 223 0.04 18.43 -13.70
CA VAL A 223 0.57 17.93 -12.41
C VAL A 223 0.71 16.40 -12.41
N VAL A 224 -0.19 15.69 -13.10
CA VAL A 224 -0.06 14.23 -13.27
C VAL A 224 1.19 13.90 -14.09
N ASP A 225 1.41 14.61 -15.20
CA ASP A 225 2.57 14.38 -16.06
C ASP A 225 3.87 14.77 -15.33
N GLU A 226 3.89 15.88 -14.60
CA GLU A 226 5.03 16.27 -13.74
C GLU A 226 5.36 15.19 -12.71
N PHE A 227 4.32 14.62 -12.07
CA PHE A 227 4.50 13.51 -11.14
C PHE A 227 5.12 12.28 -11.83
N LEU A 228 4.57 11.86 -12.98
CA LEU A 228 5.06 10.70 -13.72
C LEU A 228 6.42 10.91 -14.37
N GLU A 229 6.85 12.17 -14.56
CA GLU A 229 8.21 12.52 -14.97
C GLU A 229 9.19 12.51 -13.79
N THR A 230 8.73 12.94 -12.62
CA THR A 230 9.54 12.96 -11.39
C THR A 230 9.75 11.57 -10.82
N PHE A 231 8.71 10.73 -10.87
CA PHE A 231 8.68 9.40 -10.27
C PHE A 231 8.42 8.32 -11.32
N GLN A 232 9.41 7.46 -11.53
CA GLN A 232 9.24 6.25 -12.31
C GLN A 232 8.39 5.24 -11.52
N VAL A 233 7.13 5.09 -11.93
CA VAL A 233 6.22 4.08 -11.39
C VAL A 233 6.56 2.71 -11.97
N THR A 234 7.07 1.79 -11.15
CA THR A 234 7.63 0.52 -11.63
C THR A 234 6.63 -0.62 -11.70
N ARG A 235 5.55 -0.59 -10.90
CA ARG A 235 4.55 -1.67 -10.87
C ARG A 235 3.16 -1.20 -11.23
N VAL A 236 2.54 -0.28 -10.48
CA VAL A 236 1.11 0.05 -10.70
C VAL A 236 0.76 1.51 -10.42
N LEU A 237 -0.14 2.04 -11.24
CA LEU A 237 -0.88 3.26 -10.97
C LEU A 237 -2.37 2.93 -10.74
N PHE A 238 -2.84 3.22 -9.54
CA PHE A 238 -4.25 3.09 -9.14
C PHE A 238 -4.87 4.45 -8.93
N SER A 239 -6.00 4.71 -9.58
CA SER A 239 -6.80 5.92 -9.38
C SER A 239 -8.08 5.55 -8.64
N ALA A 240 -8.15 5.95 -7.37
CA ALA A 240 -9.32 5.74 -6.51
C ALA A 240 -10.39 6.83 -6.69
N THR A 241 -10.11 7.85 -7.49
CA THR A 241 -11.03 8.98 -7.71
C THR A 241 -12.34 8.51 -8.32
N MET A 242 -13.44 9.03 -7.78
CA MET A 242 -14.80 8.84 -8.30
C MET A 242 -15.29 10.06 -9.08
N LYS A 243 -14.44 11.09 -9.24
CA LYS A 243 -14.80 12.33 -9.91
C LYS A 243 -14.91 12.10 -11.43
N PRO A 244 -15.94 12.62 -12.12
CA PRO A 244 -16.07 12.45 -13.57
C PRO A 244 -14.93 13.09 -14.37
N ASN A 245 -14.46 14.27 -13.93
CA ASN A 245 -13.34 14.97 -14.55
C ASN A 245 -12.02 14.49 -13.93
N ASN A 246 -11.58 13.30 -14.32
CA ASN A 246 -10.31 12.74 -13.89
C ASN A 246 -9.16 13.36 -14.72
N PRO A 247 -8.17 14.04 -14.11
CA PRO A 247 -7.05 14.68 -14.80
C PRO A 247 -6.12 13.71 -15.52
N LEU A 248 -6.21 12.41 -15.21
CA LEU A 248 -5.57 11.37 -16.00
C LEU A 248 -5.96 11.45 -17.49
N LYS A 249 -7.10 12.08 -17.83
CA LYS A 249 -7.61 12.15 -19.21
C LYS A 249 -6.63 12.69 -20.24
N ASP A 250 -5.80 13.66 -19.89
CA ASP A 250 -4.92 14.36 -20.84
C ASP A 250 -3.44 14.05 -20.59
N SER A 251 -3.13 13.09 -19.71
CA SER A 251 -1.77 12.68 -19.43
C SER A 251 -1.22 11.83 -20.57
N ASN A 252 -0.11 12.28 -21.15
CA ASN A 252 0.59 11.55 -22.21
C ASN A 252 1.51 10.44 -21.65
N ARG A 253 1.75 10.45 -20.34
CA ARG A 253 2.65 9.49 -19.68
C ARG A 253 1.97 8.18 -19.28
N LEU A 254 0.63 8.15 -19.24
CA LEU A 254 -0.13 6.93 -18.92
C LEU A 254 0.16 5.76 -19.86
N TYR A 255 0.45 6.05 -21.12
CA TYR A 255 0.72 5.04 -22.15
C TYR A 255 2.02 4.24 -21.89
N ASN A 256 2.87 4.70 -20.97
CA ASN A 256 4.13 4.03 -20.62
C ASN A 256 3.99 3.05 -19.44
N LEU A 257 2.80 2.95 -18.84
CA LEU A 257 2.57 2.16 -17.63
C LEU A 257 2.01 0.78 -17.97
N ASN A 258 2.59 -0.25 -17.35
CA ASN A 258 2.16 -1.64 -17.58
C ASN A 258 0.86 -1.98 -16.86
N ASN A 259 0.57 -1.38 -15.69
CA ASN A 259 -0.58 -1.76 -14.88
C ASN A 259 -1.38 -0.53 -14.46
N LEU A 260 -2.58 -0.41 -15.02
CA LEU A 260 -3.47 0.72 -14.85
C LEU A 260 -4.80 0.28 -14.25
N PHE A 261 -5.14 0.84 -13.09
CA PHE A 261 -6.38 0.54 -12.38
C PHE A 261 -7.10 1.86 -12.13
N ILE A 262 -8.19 2.13 -12.85
CA ILE A 262 -8.82 3.46 -12.88
C ILE A 262 -10.32 3.34 -12.63
N HIS A 263 -10.78 3.86 -11.50
CA HIS A 263 -12.19 3.74 -11.15
C HIS A 263 -13.14 4.69 -11.90
N SER A 264 -12.70 5.91 -12.22
CA SER A 264 -13.49 6.89 -12.97
C SER A 264 -12.77 7.23 -14.27
N ALA A 265 -13.14 6.53 -15.34
CA ALA A 265 -12.49 6.63 -16.65
C ALA A 265 -13.45 7.15 -17.75
N PHE A 266 -14.38 8.05 -17.41
CA PHE A 266 -15.38 8.59 -18.36
C PHE A 266 -14.76 9.23 -19.61
N TRP A 267 -13.52 9.69 -19.50
CA TRP A 267 -12.74 10.28 -20.57
C TRP A 267 -12.15 9.26 -21.56
N LEU A 268 -12.09 7.98 -21.17
CA LEU A 268 -11.54 6.93 -22.00
C LEU A 268 -12.59 6.58 -23.07
N ASN A 269 -12.22 6.84 -24.32
CA ASN A 269 -12.97 6.48 -25.52
C ASN A 269 -12.20 5.41 -26.32
N GLY A 270 -12.80 4.84 -27.35
CA GLY A 270 -12.18 3.79 -28.16
C GLY A 270 -10.80 4.17 -28.71
N SER A 271 -10.63 5.39 -29.22
CA SER A 271 -9.33 5.84 -29.76
C SER A 271 -8.23 5.81 -28.68
N LYS A 272 -8.51 6.34 -27.48
CA LYS A 272 -7.56 6.30 -26.36
C LYS A 272 -7.30 4.86 -25.88
N LEU A 273 -8.34 4.03 -25.79
CA LEU A 273 -8.22 2.62 -25.42
C LEU A 273 -7.29 1.87 -26.37
N LEU A 274 -7.42 2.09 -27.68
CA LEU A 274 -6.58 1.45 -28.70
C LEU A 274 -5.12 1.93 -28.67
N GLY A 275 -4.87 3.14 -28.17
CA GLY A 275 -3.51 3.66 -27.98
C GLY A 275 -2.78 3.10 -26.76
N LEU A 276 -3.49 2.50 -25.79
CA LEU A 276 -2.88 1.95 -24.58
C LEU A 276 -2.14 0.64 -24.88
N ASN A 277 -0.86 0.58 -24.49
CA ASN A 277 -0.01 -0.60 -24.58
C ASN A 277 0.45 -1.04 -23.19
N CYS A 278 -0.48 -1.59 -22.42
CA CYS A 278 -0.26 -2.02 -21.03
C CYS A 278 -0.42 -3.55 -20.88
N GLU A 279 0.11 -4.09 -19.79
CA GLU A 279 -0.05 -5.50 -19.43
C GLU A 279 -1.41 -5.75 -18.78
N ASN A 280 -1.84 -4.89 -17.86
CA ASN A 280 -3.12 -5.04 -17.17
C ASN A 280 -3.87 -3.71 -17.10
N LEU A 281 -5.13 -3.76 -17.53
CA LEU A 281 -6.05 -2.62 -17.51
C LEU A 281 -7.31 -3.00 -16.73
N VAL A 282 -7.62 -2.25 -15.67
CA VAL A 282 -8.85 -2.42 -14.89
C VAL A 282 -9.55 -1.08 -14.81
N ILE A 283 -10.72 -0.96 -15.43
CA ILE A 283 -11.42 0.31 -15.52
C ILE A 283 -12.90 0.18 -15.16
N SER A 284 -13.42 1.22 -14.52
CA SER A 284 -14.85 1.39 -14.31
C SER A 284 -15.31 2.79 -14.72
N LEU A 285 -16.63 2.98 -14.82
CA LEU A 285 -17.27 4.27 -15.12
C LEU A 285 -16.64 4.94 -16.35
N THR A 286 -16.76 4.28 -17.49
CA THR A 286 -16.04 4.64 -18.72
C THR A 286 -16.92 5.39 -19.72
N GLY A 287 -16.29 6.00 -20.73
CA GLY A 287 -16.96 6.56 -21.90
C GLY A 287 -17.16 5.53 -23.03
N LEU A 288 -16.79 4.27 -22.82
CA LEU A 288 -16.74 3.24 -23.85
C LEU A 288 -18.13 2.70 -24.20
N TRP A 289 -18.28 2.27 -25.44
CA TRP A 289 -19.45 1.59 -25.99
C TRP A 289 -19.08 0.23 -26.58
N GLU A 290 -20.09 -0.53 -27.00
CA GLU A 290 -19.94 -1.89 -27.54
C GLU A 290 -18.93 -1.93 -28.69
N ASN A 291 -19.06 -0.99 -29.65
CA ASN A 291 -18.15 -0.90 -30.79
C ASN A 291 -16.70 -0.60 -30.38
N ASP A 292 -16.47 0.13 -29.28
CA ASP A 292 -15.11 0.39 -28.81
C ASP A 292 -14.45 -0.90 -28.30
N LEU A 293 -15.20 -1.72 -27.56
CA LEU A 293 -14.73 -3.02 -27.06
C LEU A 293 -14.54 -4.03 -28.20
N ILE A 294 -15.46 -4.06 -29.18
CA ILE A 294 -15.32 -4.88 -30.39
C ILE A 294 -14.06 -4.48 -31.16
N ASN A 295 -13.85 -3.18 -31.38
CA ASN A 295 -12.66 -2.66 -32.06
C ASN A 295 -11.38 -3.00 -31.30
N PHE A 296 -11.39 -2.93 -29.97
CA PHE A 296 -10.27 -3.35 -29.13
C PHE A 296 -9.90 -4.82 -29.36
N VAL A 297 -10.87 -5.73 -29.33
CA VAL A 297 -10.63 -7.17 -29.55
C VAL A 297 -10.13 -7.42 -30.98
N ASN A 298 -10.71 -6.75 -31.99
CA ASN A 298 -10.25 -6.84 -33.37
C ASN A 298 -8.80 -6.37 -33.55
N VAL A 299 -8.42 -5.27 -32.90
CA VAL A 299 -7.04 -4.77 -32.93
C VAL A 299 -6.07 -5.75 -32.27
N TRP A 300 -6.46 -6.36 -31.15
CA TRP A 300 -5.66 -7.41 -30.52
C TRP A 300 -5.51 -8.65 -31.43
N LEU A 301 -6.59 -9.10 -32.07
CA LEU A 301 -6.59 -10.20 -33.05
C LEU A 301 -5.63 -9.94 -34.22
N ASN A 302 -5.45 -8.68 -34.62
CA ASN A 302 -4.53 -8.28 -35.68
C ASN A 302 -3.05 -8.23 -35.23
N GLY A 303 -2.73 -8.64 -34.00
CA GLY A 303 -1.37 -8.76 -33.49
C GLY A 303 -0.88 -7.58 -32.65
N ASN A 304 -1.71 -6.55 -32.42
CA ASN A 304 -1.35 -5.45 -31.53
C ASN A 304 -1.52 -5.82 -30.05
N ASN A 305 -0.99 -4.97 -29.16
CA ASN A 305 -1.07 -5.13 -27.70
C ASN A 305 -0.59 -6.50 -27.21
N SER A 306 0.56 -6.96 -27.71
CA SER A 306 1.15 -8.26 -27.35
C SER A 306 1.51 -8.41 -25.87
N LYS A 307 1.65 -7.29 -25.14
CA LYS A 307 1.90 -7.28 -23.70
C LYS A 307 0.65 -7.56 -22.86
N LEU A 308 -0.54 -7.38 -23.44
CA LEU A 308 -1.79 -7.48 -22.68
C LEU A 308 -1.94 -8.87 -22.06
N GLN A 309 -2.22 -8.89 -20.77
CA GLN A 309 -2.56 -10.08 -19.99
C GLN A 309 -4.01 -10.01 -19.54
N THR A 310 -4.46 -8.88 -19.00
CA THR A 310 -5.82 -8.77 -18.47
C THR A 310 -6.44 -7.42 -18.76
N PHE A 311 -7.66 -7.43 -19.25
CA PHE A 311 -8.51 -6.26 -19.35
C PHE A 311 -9.86 -6.52 -18.67
N PHE A 312 -10.13 -5.76 -17.61
CA PHE A 312 -11.42 -5.70 -16.95
C PHE A 312 -12.10 -4.36 -17.24
N HIS A 313 -13.28 -4.44 -17.84
CA HIS A 313 -14.18 -3.31 -18.03
C HIS A 313 -15.43 -3.51 -17.19
N ILE A 314 -15.70 -2.57 -16.30
CA ILE A 314 -16.84 -2.60 -15.38
C ILE A 314 -17.78 -1.45 -15.74
N ALA A 315 -18.97 -1.80 -16.24
CA ALA A 315 -19.99 -0.82 -16.57
C ALA A 315 -21.37 -1.25 -16.02
N GLY A 316 -22.27 -0.28 -15.91
CA GLY A 316 -23.66 -0.55 -15.60
C GLY A 316 -24.45 -1.08 -16.81
N PRO A 317 -25.77 -1.24 -16.70
CA PRO A 317 -26.64 -1.82 -17.73
C PRO A 317 -26.77 -0.99 -19.02
N ARG A 318 -25.99 0.10 -19.15
CA ARG A 318 -25.92 0.93 -20.35
C ARG A 318 -25.29 0.18 -21.54
N LEU A 319 -24.41 -0.78 -21.26
CA LEU A 319 -23.61 -1.46 -22.28
C LEU A 319 -23.93 -2.96 -22.25
N ASP A 320 -24.23 -3.54 -23.41
CA ASP A 320 -24.45 -4.97 -23.55
C ASP A 320 -23.13 -5.71 -23.80
N HIS A 321 -22.44 -6.10 -22.72
CA HIS A 321 -21.18 -6.86 -22.82
C HIS A 321 -21.40 -8.25 -23.43
N VAL A 322 -22.59 -8.83 -23.32
CA VAL A 322 -22.90 -10.14 -23.90
C VAL A 322 -22.92 -10.03 -25.42
N ALA A 323 -23.60 -9.00 -25.95
CA ALA A 323 -23.59 -8.71 -27.39
C ALA A 323 -22.18 -8.44 -27.95
N VAL A 324 -21.30 -7.80 -27.17
CA VAL A 324 -19.88 -7.63 -27.55
C VAL A 324 -19.18 -8.97 -27.70
N VAL A 325 -19.36 -9.90 -26.76
CA VAL A 325 -18.70 -11.22 -26.82
C VAL A 325 -19.33 -12.10 -27.90
N ASP A 326 -20.64 -12.01 -28.13
CA ASP A 326 -21.36 -12.74 -29.19
C ASP A 326 -21.00 -12.28 -30.61
N HIS A 327 -20.38 -11.11 -30.75
CA HIS A 327 -19.84 -10.66 -32.03
C HIS A 327 -18.72 -11.56 -32.58
N PHE A 328 -18.07 -12.35 -31.71
CA PHE A 328 -16.93 -13.17 -32.07
C PHE A 328 -17.29 -14.66 -32.15
N GLU A 329 -16.67 -15.36 -33.09
CA GLU A 329 -16.65 -16.82 -33.11
C GLU A 329 -15.70 -17.31 -32.01
N LEU A 330 -16.24 -18.05 -31.04
CA LEU A 330 -15.50 -18.50 -29.85
C LEU A 330 -15.47 -20.02 -29.78
N GLU A 331 -14.31 -20.55 -29.39
CA GLU A 331 -14.18 -21.92 -28.94
C GLU A 331 -14.82 -22.09 -27.55
N PRO A 332 -15.32 -23.29 -27.21
CA PRO A 332 -15.81 -23.58 -25.86
C PRO A 332 -14.70 -23.37 -24.83
N TRP A 333 -15.01 -22.61 -23.77
CA TRP A 333 -14.11 -22.46 -22.64
C TRP A 333 -14.14 -23.70 -21.75
N ASN A 334 -12.96 -24.19 -21.37
CA ASN A 334 -12.81 -25.26 -20.41
C ASN A 334 -11.93 -24.79 -19.23
N PRO A 335 -12.48 -24.62 -18.01
CA PRO A 335 -11.72 -24.11 -16.86
C PRO A 335 -10.53 -24.97 -16.45
N GLU A 336 -10.51 -26.26 -16.79
CA GLU A 336 -9.40 -27.16 -16.45
C GLU A 336 -8.17 -26.90 -17.32
N THR A 337 -8.37 -26.49 -18.58
CA THR A 337 -7.30 -26.20 -19.54
C THR A 337 -7.03 -24.71 -19.69
N ASP A 338 -8.08 -23.89 -19.61
CA ASP A 338 -8.06 -22.44 -19.82
C ASP A 338 -8.09 -21.71 -18.48
N LYS A 339 -7.07 -21.99 -17.67
CA LYS A 339 -6.96 -21.50 -16.29
C LYS A 339 -6.77 -19.98 -16.27
N LEU A 340 -7.63 -19.30 -15.53
CA LEU A 340 -7.54 -17.87 -15.30
C LEU A 340 -6.59 -17.58 -14.14
N GLU A 341 -5.29 -17.47 -14.44
CA GLU A 341 -4.27 -17.18 -13.45
C GLU A 341 -3.85 -15.71 -13.46
N TYR A 342 -4.42 -14.93 -12.55
CA TYR A 342 -4.02 -13.54 -12.40
C TYR A 342 -2.66 -13.43 -11.70
N LYS A 343 -1.71 -12.69 -12.26
CA LYS A 343 -0.43 -12.38 -11.60
C LYS A 343 -0.55 -11.12 -10.74
N LEU A 344 0.47 -10.83 -9.93
CA LEU A 344 0.59 -9.50 -9.30
C LEU A 344 0.83 -8.46 -10.41
N PRO A 345 0.22 -7.25 -10.34
CA PRO A 345 -0.56 -6.70 -9.23
C PRO A 345 -2.09 -6.98 -9.26
N VAL A 346 -2.61 -7.68 -10.28
CA VAL A 346 -4.06 -7.91 -10.44
C VAL A 346 -4.67 -8.65 -9.25
N ARG A 347 -4.03 -9.70 -8.72
CA ARG A 347 -4.54 -10.39 -7.52
C ARG A 347 -4.69 -9.48 -6.30
N GLU A 348 -3.82 -8.49 -6.14
CA GLU A 348 -3.82 -7.59 -4.98
C GLU A 348 -4.86 -6.47 -5.12
N TYR A 349 -4.81 -5.73 -6.23
CA TYR A 349 -5.70 -4.59 -6.45
C TYR A 349 -7.09 -5.01 -6.92
N GLY A 350 -7.18 -6.11 -7.67
CA GLY A 350 -8.41 -6.67 -8.18
C GLY A 350 -9.10 -7.64 -7.24
N LYS A 351 -8.59 -7.92 -6.02
CA LYS A 351 -9.12 -8.97 -5.13
C LYS A 351 -10.65 -8.95 -4.99
N ASN A 352 -11.22 -7.78 -4.74
CA ASN A 352 -12.67 -7.64 -4.58
C ASN A 352 -13.41 -7.85 -5.90
N LEU A 353 -12.86 -7.34 -7.00
CA LEU A 353 -13.38 -7.54 -8.35
C LEU A 353 -13.37 -9.03 -8.73
N LEU A 354 -12.25 -9.71 -8.50
CA LEU A 354 -12.11 -11.14 -8.77
C LEU A 354 -13.13 -11.96 -7.95
N ALA A 355 -13.28 -11.64 -6.66
CA ALA A 355 -14.27 -12.28 -5.82
C ALA A 355 -15.73 -11.99 -6.27
N GLU A 356 -16.00 -10.82 -6.85
CA GLU A 356 -17.30 -10.49 -7.43
C GLU A 356 -17.55 -11.26 -8.72
N ILE A 357 -16.54 -11.36 -9.59
CA ILE A 357 -16.59 -12.12 -10.84
C ILE A 357 -16.81 -13.61 -10.58
N ASP A 358 -16.14 -14.19 -9.58
CA ASP A 358 -16.31 -15.60 -9.21
C ASP A 358 -17.73 -15.92 -8.72
N ARG A 359 -18.44 -14.92 -8.17
CA ARG A 359 -19.84 -15.06 -7.73
C ARG A 359 -20.86 -14.67 -8.79
N THR A 360 -20.41 -14.05 -9.88
CA THR A 360 -21.29 -13.54 -10.93
C THR A 360 -21.49 -14.62 -11.98
N GLU A 361 -22.75 -14.95 -12.25
CA GLU A 361 -23.09 -15.78 -13.40
C GLU A 361 -22.76 -15.02 -14.70
N MET A 362 -21.90 -15.60 -15.52
CA MET A 362 -21.51 -15.02 -16.80
C MET A 362 -22.54 -15.40 -17.85
N GLY A 363 -23.12 -14.41 -18.52
CA GLY A 363 -24.07 -14.64 -19.62
C GLY A 363 -23.39 -15.23 -20.85
N ARG A 364 -22.11 -14.88 -21.07
CA ARG A 364 -21.32 -15.43 -22.17
C ARG A 364 -19.88 -15.70 -21.75
N THR A 365 -19.31 -16.80 -22.23
CA THR A 365 -17.91 -17.14 -22.01
C THR A 365 -17.41 -17.99 -23.19
N GLY A 366 -16.18 -17.75 -23.63
CA GLY A 366 -15.55 -18.54 -24.68
C GLY A 366 -14.08 -18.16 -24.86
N VAL A 367 -13.39 -18.90 -25.72
CA VAL A 367 -11.97 -18.69 -26.02
C VAL A 367 -11.82 -18.18 -27.45
N LEU A 368 -11.03 -17.12 -27.58
CA LEU A 368 -10.65 -16.53 -28.85
C LEU A 368 -9.20 -16.88 -29.16
N VAL A 369 -8.93 -17.27 -30.41
CA VAL A 369 -7.59 -17.64 -30.87
C VAL A 369 -7.08 -16.62 -31.87
N ARG A 370 -5.92 -16.03 -31.58
CA ARG A 370 -5.24 -15.11 -32.47
C ARG A 370 -4.46 -15.89 -33.52
N ARG A 371 -4.85 -15.74 -34.79
CA ARG A 371 -4.28 -16.54 -35.89
C ARG A 371 -2.81 -16.25 -36.19
N SER A 372 -2.33 -15.04 -35.89
CA SER A 372 -0.97 -14.63 -36.24
C SER A 372 0.11 -15.33 -35.43
N ASP A 373 -0.15 -15.65 -34.16
CA ASP A 373 0.84 -16.21 -33.23
C ASP A 373 0.28 -17.33 -32.33
N GLY A 374 -1.00 -17.68 -32.47
CA GLY A 374 -1.64 -18.74 -31.69
C GLY A 374 -2.01 -18.34 -30.27
N LEU A 375 -1.83 -17.07 -29.86
CA LEU A 375 -2.23 -16.64 -28.52
C LEU A 375 -3.72 -16.83 -28.31
N ARG A 376 -4.08 -17.32 -27.13
CA ARG A 376 -5.46 -17.60 -26.73
C ARG A 376 -5.90 -16.58 -25.71
N ALA A 377 -7.15 -16.12 -25.80
CA ALA A 377 -7.75 -15.24 -24.80
C ALA A 377 -9.12 -15.74 -24.39
N VAL A 378 -9.39 -15.78 -23.08
CA VAL A 378 -10.71 -16.06 -22.53
C VAL A 378 -11.50 -14.76 -22.47
N LEU A 379 -12.65 -14.74 -23.14
CA LEU A 379 -13.63 -13.66 -23.05
C LEU A 379 -14.76 -14.11 -22.13
N ARG A 380 -15.12 -13.27 -21.16
CA ARG A 380 -16.25 -13.49 -20.26
C ARG A 380 -17.06 -12.20 -20.17
N ALA A 381 -18.38 -12.32 -20.24
CA ALA A 381 -19.28 -11.20 -20.11
C ALA A 381 -20.48 -11.50 -19.22
N SER A 382 -20.89 -10.48 -18.49
CA SER A 382 -22.18 -10.39 -17.81
C SER A 382 -22.74 -8.98 -18.04
N ILE A 383 -23.92 -8.71 -17.49
CA ILE A 383 -24.51 -7.36 -17.54
C ILE A 383 -23.53 -6.29 -17.00
N ARG A 384 -22.67 -6.63 -16.03
CA ARG A 384 -21.77 -5.66 -15.37
C ARG A 384 -20.33 -5.68 -15.88
N PHE A 385 -19.90 -6.78 -16.48
CA PHE A 385 -18.49 -7.03 -16.74
C PHE A 385 -18.24 -7.41 -18.18
N PHE A 386 -17.19 -6.85 -18.74
CA PHE A 386 -16.43 -7.45 -19.84
C PHE A 386 -15.04 -7.77 -19.32
N HIS A 387 -14.65 -9.04 -19.46
CA HIS A 387 -13.37 -9.56 -19.04
C HIS A 387 -12.68 -10.24 -20.22
N PHE A 388 -11.48 -9.77 -20.51
CA PHE A 388 -10.61 -10.30 -21.55
C PHE A 388 -9.28 -10.69 -20.91
N HIS A 389 -8.93 -11.97 -20.91
CA HIS A 389 -7.70 -12.47 -20.31
C HIS A 389 -6.91 -13.33 -21.27
N VAL A 390 -5.66 -12.95 -21.51
CA VAL A 390 -4.75 -13.67 -22.41
C VAL A 390 -4.08 -14.80 -21.63
N LEU A 391 -4.17 -16.00 -22.19
CA LEU A 391 -3.51 -17.20 -21.69
C LEU A 391 -2.05 -17.17 -22.20
N HIS A 392 -1.16 -16.63 -21.37
CA HIS A 392 0.28 -16.71 -21.62
C HIS A 392 0.80 -17.99 -20.97
N ASP A 393 1.27 -18.94 -21.79
CA ASP A 393 1.87 -20.21 -21.36
C ASP A 393 3.11 -20.03 -20.47
#